data_AF-A0A231H688-F1
#
_entry.id   AF-A0A231H688-F1
#
_cell.length_a   1.000
_cell.length_b   1.000
_cell.length_c   1.000
_cell.angle_alpha   90.00
_cell.angle_beta   90.00
_cell.angle_gamma   90.00
#
_symmetry.space_group_name_H-M   'P 1'
#
loop_
_entity.id
_entity.type
_entity.pdbx_description
1 polymer ?
#
loop_
_entity_poly.entity_id
_entity_poly.type
_entity_poly.pdbx_seq_one_letter_code
_entity_poly.pdbx_strand_id
1 'polypeptide(L)'
;MTDTTAEHRDVYPPTAEFAAAANADASIYERATADRDGFWAEQAQRLHWHQPWDRVLDWDDAPFARWFTGGKLNVAYNCVDRHVADGYGDQVAIHWEGEPGDSRSITYAQLQAEVK
;
A
#
# COMPACT_ATOMS: atom_id res chain seq x y z
N MET A 1 -1.68 -3.56 49.69
CA MET A 1 -1.72 -2.14 49.31
C MET A 1 -0.77 -1.95 48.15
N THR A 2 -1.29 -2.05 46.93
CA THR A 2 -0.63 -1.61 45.68
C THR A 2 -1.75 -1.49 44.65
N ASP A 3 -2.48 -0.39 44.70
CA ASP A 3 -3.30 0.06 43.58
C ASP A 3 -2.33 0.78 42.64
N THR A 4 -1.93 0.13 41.56
CA THR A 4 -1.18 0.76 40.47
C THR A 4 -2.20 1.09 39.40
N THR A 5 -2.93 2.17 39.60
CA THR A 5 -3.80 2.73 38.58
C THR A 5 -2.90 3.33 37.50
N ALA A 6 -2.98 2.82 36.27
CA ALA A 6 -2.23 3.38 35.16
C ALA A 6 -2.61 4.86 34.99
N GLU A 7 -1.63 5.77 35.00
CA GLU A 7 -1.88 7.20 34.77
C GLU A 7 -2.45 7.39 33.36
N HIS A 8 -3.69 7.89 33.27
CA HIS A 8 -4.34 8.20 32.00
C HIS A 8 -3.62 9.38 31.34
N ARG A 9 -2.98 9.14 30.20
CA ARG A 9 -2.37 10.18 29.35
C ARG A 9 -3.31 10.52 28.20
N ASP A 10 -3.37 11.78 27.82
CA ASP A 10 -4.13 12.21 26.63
C ASP A 10 -3.38 11.91 25.32
N VAL A 11 -2.08 11.64 25.41
CA VAL A 11 -1.21 11.32 24.26
C VAL A 11 -0.23 10.21 24.63
N TYR A 12 -0.14 9.21 23.75
CA TYR A 12 0.78 8.08 23.85
C TYR A 12 1.70 8.07 22.61
N PRO A 13 2.89 8.66 22.68
CA PRO A 13 3.82 8.63 21.56
C PRO A 13 4.31 7.19 21.31
N PRO A 14 4.66 6.84 20.06
CA PRO A 14 5.30 5.57 19.79
C PRO A 14 6.63 5.46 20.55
N THR A 15 7.06 4.23 20.82
CA THR A 15 8.41 3.99 21.35
C THR A 15 9.46 4.44 20.33
N ALA A 16 10.65 4.80 20.81
CA ALA A 16 11.75 5.20 19.92
C ALA A 16 12.14 4.07 18.94
N GLU A 17 12.09 2.82 19.40
CA GLU A 17 12.34 1.64 18.56
C GLU A 17 11.31 1.52 17.43
N PHE A 18 10.01 1.69 17.73
CA PHE A 18 8.96 1.66 16.73
C PHE A 18 9.12 2.80 15.71
N ALA A 19 9.42 4.02 16.19
CA ALA A 19 9.62 5.17 15.33
C ALA A 19 10.84 5.00 14.40
N ALA A 20 11.92 4.37 14.88
CA ALA A 20 13.12 4.11 14.08
C ALA A 20 12.89 3.06 12.98
N ALA A 21 11.93 2.15 13.15
CA ALA A 21 11.56 1.13 12.16
C ALA A 21 10.42 1.56 11.23
N ALA A 22 9.98 2.82 11.29
CA ALA A 22 8.87 3.31 10.49
C ALA A 22 9.24 3.42 9.01
N ASN A 23 8.27 3.12 8.13
CA ASN A 23 8.44 3.25 6.67
C ASN A 23 8.51 4.70 6.18
N ALA A 24 8.19 5.67 7.04
CA ALA A 24 8.20 7.09 6.73
C ALA A 24 8.34 7.93 8.01
N ASP A 25 8.90 9.11 7.86
CA ASP A 25 9.02 10.13 8.91
C ASP A 25 8.41 11.47 8.46
N ALA A 26 8.44 12.49 9.32
CA ALA A 26 7.82 13.78 9.05
C ALA A 26 8.37 14.50 7.80
N SER A 27 9.59 14.18 7.36
CA SER A 27 10.17 14.79 6.15
C SER A 27 9.37 14.50 4.88
N ILE A 28 8.54 13.45 4.84
CA ILE A 28 7.72 13.15 3.65
C ILE A 28 6.78 14.30 3.30
N TYR A 29 6.29 15.05 4.30
CA TYR A 29 5.41 16.19 4.09
C TYR A 29 6.14 17.35 3.42
N GLU A 30 7.38 17.60 3.84
CA GLU A 30 8.23 18.62 3.24
C GLU A 30 8.54 18.27 1.78
N ARG A 31 8.91 17.02 1.50
CA ARG A 31 9.15 16.54 0.12
C ARG A 31 7.91 16.66 -0.76
N ALA A 32 6.76 16.19 -0.26
CA ALA A 32 5.50 16.23 -1.00
C ALA A 32 5.00 17.67 -1.26
N THR A 33 5.32 18.60 -0.37
CA THR A 33 5.00 20.04 -0.55
C THR A 33 5.94 20.71 -1.53
N ALA A 34 7.24 20.38 -1.48
CA ALA A 34 8.26 20.98 -2.32
C ALA A 34 8.11 20.61 -3.81
N ASP A 35 7.77 19.36 -4.10
CA ASP A 35 7.46 18.88 -5.45
C ASP A 35 6.39 17.79 -5.40
N ARG A 36 5.13 18.21 -5.50
CA ARG A 36 3.98 17.30 -5.43
C ARG A 36 3.97 16.28 -6.56
N ASP A 37 4.21 16.72 -7.79
CA ASP A 37 4.11 15.86 -8.97
C ASP A 37 5.28 14.88 -9.00
N GLY A 38 6.50 15.33 -8.69
CA GLY A 38 7.66 14.45 -8.54
C GLY A 38 7.49 13.43 -7.41
N PHE A 39 6.98 13.87 -6.25
CA PHE A 39 6.70 12.97 -5.13
C PHE A 39 5.70 11.86 -5.52
N TRP A 40 4.57 12.22 -6.13
CA TRP A 40 3.56 11.24 -6.54
C TRP A 40 4.02 10.37 -7.71
N ALA A 41 4.86 10.89 -8.62
CA ALA A 41 5.50 10.09 -9.65
C ALA A 41 6.38 8.98 -9.05
N GLU A 42 7.23 9.32 -8.06
CA GLU A 42 8.06 8.35 -7.33
C GLU A 42 7.19 7.26 -6.68
N GLN A 43 6.10 7.65 -6.00
CA GLN A 43 5.22 6.68 -5.36
C GLN A 43 4.51 5.76 -6.37
N ALA A 44 4.09 6.31 -7.52
CA ALA A 44 3.40 5.54 -8.55
C ALA A 44 4.29 4.51 -9.24
N GLN A 45 5.62 4.68 -9.24
CA GLN A 45 6.59 3.69 -9.75
C GLN A 45 6.64 2.39 -8.94
N ARG A 46 6.02 2.34 -7.75
CA ARG A 46 5.88 1.11 -6.95
C ARG A 46 4.88 0.11 -7.55
N LEU A 47 4.09 0.56 -8.51
CA LEU A 47 3.17 -0.27 -9.27
C LEU A 47 3.79 -0.66 -10.61
N HIS A 48 3.38 -1.83 -11.11
CA HIS A 48 3.64 -2.20 -12.49
C HIS A 48 2.67 -1.48 -13.43
N TRP A 49 3.23 -0.70 -14.34
CA TRP A 49 2.52 -0.04 -15.42
C TRP A 49 2.90 -0.72 -16.74
N HIS A 50 1.90 -1.11 -17.53
CA HIS A 50 2.12 -1.57 -18.90
C HIS A 50 2.46 -0.41 -19.82
N GLN A 51 1.92 0.77 -19.52
CA GLN A 51 2.28 2.04 -20.14
C GLN A 51 2.42 3.09 -19.03
N PRO A 52 3.59 3.72 -18.86
CA PRO A 52 3.74 4.86 -17.96
C PRO A 52 2.77 5.99 -18.32
N TRP A 53 2.44 6.81 -17.33
CA TRP A 53 1.58 7.99 -17.52
C TRP A 53 2.32 9.12 -18.23
N ASP A 54 1.56 10.00 -18.87
CA ASP A 54 2.04 11.22 -19.52
C ASP A 54 2.07 12.40 -18.54
N ARG A 55 1.08 12.48 -17.63
CA ARG A 55 0.97 13.54 -16.61
C ARG A 55 0.53 12.97 -15.26
N VAL A 56 1.18 13.42 -14.18
CA VAL A 56 0.90 12.95 -12.81
C VAL A 56 -0.45 13.47 -12.32
N LEU A 57 -0.67 14.78 -12.36
CA LEU A 57 -1.93 15.41 -12.02
C LEU A 57 -2.34 16.37 -13.11
N ASP A 58 -3.51 16.13 -13.67
CA ASP A 58 -4.23 17.05 -14.52
C ASP A 58 -5.38 17.68 -13.72
N TRP A 59 -5.31 19.00 -13.57
CA TRP A 59 -6.27 19.82 -12.83
C TRP A 59 -6.78 21.00 -13.68
N ASP A 60 -6.67 20.90 -15.00
CA ASP A 60 -7.03 22.00 -15.91
C ASP A 60 -8.55 22.30 -15.91
N ASP A 61 -9.38 21.29 -15.59
CA ASP A 61 -10.84 21.40 -15.49
C ASP A 61 -11.32 21.25 -14.02
N ALA A 62 -10.76 22.07 -13.13
CA ALA A 62 -11.13 22.05 -11.71
C ALA A 62 -12.65 22.21 -11.52
N PRO A 63 -13.30 21.41 -10.63
CA PRO A 63 -12.71 20.57 -9.58
C PRO A 63 -12.47 19.09 -9.97
N PHE A 64 -12.39 18.76 -11.26
CA PHE A 64 -12.23 17.37 -11.72
C PHE A 64 -10.74 16.99 -11.87
N ALA A 65 -10.18 16.35 -10.84
CA ALA A 65 -8.83 15.74 -10.93
C ALA A 65 -8.82 14.55 -11.87
N ARG A 66 -7.79 14.50 -12.72
CA ARG A 66 -7.36 13.26 -13.36
C ARG A 66 -5.92 12.98 -12.96
N TRP A 67 -5.67 11.81 -12.40
CA TRP A 67 -4.34 11.38 -11.98
C TRP A 67 -3.77 10.36 -12.96
N PHE A 68 -2.47 10.45 -13.21
CA PHE A 68 -1.69 9.51 -14.03
C PHE A 68 -2.30 9.30 -15.42
N THR A 69 -2.71 10.39 -16.07
CA THR A 69 -3.37 10.34 -17.38
C THR A 69 -2.44 9.75 -18.44
N GLY A 70 -3.02 9.00 -19.39
CA GLY A 70 -2.26 8.24 -20.38
C GLY A 70 -1.67 6.91 -19.85
N GLY A 71 -1.58 6.75 -18.53
CA GLY A 71 -1.06 5.54 -17.90
C GLY A 71 -2.01 4.35 -18.06
N LYS A 72 -1.45 3.16 -18.27
CA LYS A 72 -2.19 1.89 -18.33
C LYS A 72 -1.60 0.89 -17.37
N LEU A 73 -2.44 0.37 -16.50
CA LEU A 73 -2.12 -0.73 -15.59
C LEU A 73 -3.29 -1.70 -15.52
N ASN A 74 -3.02 -2.89 -15.01
CA ASN A 74 -4.05 -3.82 -14.58
C ASN A 74 -3.93 -4.02 -13.06
N VAL A 75 -5.04 -3.88 -12.34
CA VAL A 75 -5.07 -4.01 -10.88
C VAL A 75 -4.85 -5.46 -10.44
N ALA A 76 -5.48 -6.43 -11.11
CA ALA A 76 -5.28 -7.85 -10.82
C ALA A 76 -3.82 -8.25 -11.05
N TYR A 77 -3.17 -7.72 -12.11
CA TYR A 77 -1.75 -7.95 -12.33
C TYR A 77 -0.87 -7.47 -11.17
N ASN A 78 -1.16 -6.27 -10.64
CA ASN A 78 -0.42 -5.72 -9.50
C ASN A 78 -0.73 -6.43 -8.18
N CYS A 79 -1.93 -6.99 -8.02
CA CYS A 79 -2.34 -7.64 -6.78
C CYS A 79 -2.06 -9.15 -6.76
N VAL A 80 -1.88 -9.80 -7.91
CA VAL A 80 -1.75 -11.26 -8.01
C VAL A 80 -0.62 -11.67 -8.93
N ASP A 81 -0.72 -11.37 -10.23
CA ASP A 81 0.16 -11.96 -11.25
C ASP A 81 1.63 -11.61 -11.05
N ARG A 82 1.96 -10.35 -10.72
CA ARG A 82 3.35 -9.94 -10.52
C ARG A 82 4.03 -10.69 -9.37
N HIS A 83 3.28 -11.01 -8.31
CA HIS A 83 3.84 -11.72 -7.16
C HIS A 83 4.22 -13.15 -7.55
N VAL A 84 3.41 -13.83 -8.36
CA VAL A 84 3.76 -15.13 -8.93
C VAL A 84 4.97 -15.01 -9.86
N ALA A 85 4.97 -14.02 -10.76
CA ALA A 85 6.06 -13.80 -11.73
C ALA A 85 7.41 -13.49 -11.05
N ASP A 86 7.37 -12.80 -9.91
CA ASP A 86 8.55 -12.46 -9.10
C ASP A 86 9.03 -13.62 -8.20
N GLY A 87 8.41 -14.80 -8.30
CA GLY A 87 8.82 -16.01 -7.58
C GLY A 87 8.15 -16.22 -6.22
N TYR A 88 7.15 -15.41 -5.86
CA TYR A 88 6.39 -15.53 -4.60
C TYR A 88 5.12 -16.39 -4.74
N GLY A 89 5.06 -17.27 -5.74
CA GLY A 89 3.88 -18.09 -6.01
C GLY A 89 3.44 -18.96 -4.83
N ASP A 90 4.39 -19.46 -4.03
CA ASP A 90 4.14 -20.31 -2.86
C ASP A 90 3.82 -19.50 -1.58
N GLN A 91 3.98 -18.17 -1.61
CA GLN A 91 3.64 -17.32 -0.49
C GLN A 91 2.11 -17.25 -0.34
N VAL A 92 1.62 -17.36 0.90
CA VAL A 92 0.20 -17.18 1.21
C VAL A 92 -0.22 -15.74 0.93
N ALA A 93 -1.22 -15.58 0.05
CA ALA A 93 -1.82 -14.29 -0.29
C ALA A 93 -3.03 -13.98 0.60
N ILE A 94 -3.84 -15.01 0.91
CA ILE A 94 -5.06 -14.87 1.72
C ILE A 94 -5.06 -15.94 2.81
N HIS A 95 -5.22 -15.49 4.05
CA HIS A 95 -5.73 -16.32 5.14
C HIS A 95 -7.25 -16.07 5.22
N TRP A 96 -8.03 -17.08 4.85
CA TRP A 96 -9.48 -17.04 4.94
C TRP A 96 -9.92 -17.78 6.20
N GLU A 97 -10.78 -17.15 6.99
CA GLU A 97 -11.34 -17.67 8.23
C GLU A 97 -12.88 -17.54 8.14
N GLY A 98 -13.59 -18.65 8.22
CA GLY A 98 -15.04 -18.74 8.20
C GLY A 98 -15.63 -19.13 9.55
N GLU A 99 -16.91 -18.86 9.77
CA GLU A 99 -17.65 -19.33 10.95
C GLU A 99 -18.34 -20.68 10.60
N PRO A 100 -18.20 -21.77 11.39
CA PRO A 100 -17.78 -21.86 12.79
C PRO A 100 -16.33 -22.32 13.03
N GLY A 101 -15.35 -21.81 12.26
CA GLY A 101 -13.92 -22.08 12.45
C GLY A 101 -13.21 -22.76 11.26
N ASP A 102 -13.84 -22.78 10.09
CA ASP A 102 -13.18 -23.26 8.87
C ASP A 102 -12.08 -22.27 8.46
N SER A 103 -10.89 -22.76 8.11
CA SER A 103 -9.81 -21.89 7.66
C SER A 103 -9.14 -22.42 6.39
N ARG A 104 -8.62 -21.50 5.57
CA ARG A 104 -7.87 -21.80 4.35
C ARG A 104 -6.73 -20.81 4.20
N SER A 105 -5.57 -21.33 3.80
CA SER A 105 -4.47 -20.50 3.31
C SER A 105 -4.39 -20.67 1.79
N ILE A 106 -4.50 -19.56 1.07
CA ILE A 106 -4.51 -19.52 -0.39
C ILE A 106 -3.23 -18.82 -0.84
N THR A 107 -2.38 -19.52 -1.58
CA THR A 107 -1.13 -18.94 -2.12
C THR A 107 -1.39 -18.04 -3.31
N TYR A 108 -0.44 -17.18 -3.67
CA TYR A 108 -0.54 -16.35 -4.88
C TYR A 108 -0.76 -17.19 -6.14
N ALA A 109 -0.09 -18.34 -6.28
CA ALA A 109 -0.28 -19.23 -7.43
C ALA A 109 -1.69 -19.85 -7.47
N GLN A 110 -2.24 -20.25 -6.32
CA GLN A 110 -3.62 -20.76 -6.22
C GLN A 110 -4.62 -19.66 -6.56
N LEU A 111 -4.46 -18.48 -5.95
CA LEU A 111 -5.33 -17.33 -6.20
C LEU A 111 -5.30 -16.93 -7.68
N GLN A 112 -4.12 -16.90 -8.31
CA GLN A 112 -3.99 -16.59 -9.74
C GLN A 112 -4.75 -17.61 -10.62
N ALA A 113 -4.73 -18.89 -10.26
CA ALA A 113 -5.44 -19.91 -11.01
C ALA A 113 -6.96 -19.79 -10.88
N GLU A 114 -7.48 -19.32 -9.73
CA GLU A 114 -8.91 -19.17 -9.47
C GLU A 114 -9.54 -17.95 -10.13
N VAL A 115 -8.78 -16.86 -10.34
CA VAL A 115 -9.30 -15.58 -10.87
C VAL A 115 -9.03 -15.38 -12.37
N LYS A 116 -8.39 -16.35 -13.02
CA LYS A 116 -8.08 -16.32 -14.45
C LYS A 116 -9.27 -16.65 -15.34
#